data_AF-A0A8T5INQ2-F1
#
_entry.id   AF-A0A8T5INQ2-F1
#
_cell.length_a   1.000
_cell.length_b   1.000
_cell.length_c   1.000
_cell.angle_alpha   90.00
_cell.angle_beta   90.00
_cell.angle_gamma   90.00
#
_symmetry.space_group_name_H-M   'P 1'
#
loop_
_entity.id
_entity.type
_entity.pdbx_description
1 polymer ?
#
loop_
_entity_poly.entity_id
_entity_poly.type
_entity_poly.pdbx_seq_one_letter_code
_entity_poly.pdbx_strand_id
1 'polypeptide(L)' 'MYLIKTRDGNYYELFEIKEDEWLIKNQNGEKKKVLGFGEDMKLKKGVPVILSHKEREISTQAITDIFKRV' A
#
# COMPACT_ATOMS: atom_id res chain seq x y z
N MET A 1 7.38 -6.41 7.51
CA MET A 1 6.41 -5.30 7.60
C MET A 1 7.04 -4.04 7.03
N TYR A 2 6.33 -3.31 6.18
CA TYR A 2 6.84 -2.09 5.54
C TYR A 2 6.00 -0.89 5.96
N LEU A 3 6.60 0.29 6.03
CA LEU A 3 5.90 1.56 6.12
C LEU A 3 6.19 2.30 4.81
N ILE A 4 5.16 2.77 4.12
CA ILE A 4 5.31 3.54 2.89
C ILE A 4 4.85 4.97 3.11
N LYS A 5 5.44 5.89 2.35
CA LYS A 5 4.99 7.26 2.22
C LYS A 5 4.53 7.49 0.78
N THR A 6 3.40 8.15 0.62
CA THR A 6 2.85 8.52 -0.69
C THR A 6 3.04 10.00 -0.99
N ARG A 7 2.88 10.39 -2.25
CA ARG A 7 3.12 11.76 -2.74
C ARG A 7 2.29 12.85 -2.03
N ASP A 8 1.09 12.50 -1.57
CA ASP A 8 0.22 13.38 -0.78
C ASP A 8 0.66 13.52 0.70
N GLY A 9 1.77 12.89 1.09
CA GLY A 9 2.31 12.94 2.44
C GLY A 9 1.70 11.93 3.40
N ASN A 10 0.77 11.09 2.95
CA ASN A 10 0.19 10.04 3.77
C ASN A 10 1.19 8.90 4.01
N TYR A 11 1.04 8.26 5.17
CA TYR A 11 1.81 7.09 5.54
C TYR A 11 0.91 5.89 5.71
N TYR A 12 1.41 4.74 5.30
CA TYR A 12 0.65 3.51 5.40
C TYR A 12 1.53 2.32 5.81
N GLU A 13 1.05 1.55 6.78
CA GLU A 13 1.71 0.32 7.21
C GLU A 13 1.24 -0.86 6.33
N LEU A 14 2.18 -1.57 5.73
CA LEU A 14 1.95 -2.76 4.92
C LEU A 14 2.30 -4.03 5.69
N PHE A 15 1.33 -4.94 5.72
CA PHE A 15 1.41 -6.24 6.36
C PHE A 15 1.07 -7.31 5.31
N GLU A 16 1.99 -8.21 5.07
CA GLU A 16 1.73 -9.42 4.29
C GLU A 16 0.94 -10.39 5.17
N ILE A 17 -0.21 -10.87 4.70
CA ILE A 17 -1.05 -11.82 5.44
C ILE A 17 -0.77 -13.27 5.01
N LYS A 18 -0.69 -13.50 3.70
CA LYS A 18 -0.51 -14.80 3.01
C LYS A 18 0.25 -14.54 1.72
N GLU A 19 0.84 -15.58 1.11
CA GLU A 19 1.55 -15.49 -0.18
C GLU A 19 0.79 -14.57 -1.15
N ASP A 20 1.41 -13.42 -1.45
CA ASP A 20 0.92 -12.34 -2.33
C ASP A 20 -0.32 -11.53 -1.86
N GLU A 21 -0.89 -11.81 -0.69
CA GLU A 21 -1.96 -11.01 -0.10
C GLU A 21 -1.45 -9.98 0.90
N TRP A 22 -1.60 -8.71 0.54
CA TRP A 22 -1.18 -7.58 1.33
C TRP A 22 -2.36 -6.85 1.98
N LEU A 23 -2.22 -6.47 3.24
CA LEU A 23 -3.04 -5.45 3.89
C LEU A 23 -2.25 -4.18 4.08
N ILE A 24 -3.00 -3.09 4.04
CA ILE A 24 -2.52 -1.77 4.40
C ILE A 24 -3.32 -1.26 5.59
N LYS A 25 -2.67 -0.51 6.47
CA LYS A 25 -3.32 0.26 7.54
C LYS A 25 -2.95 1.72 7.38
N ASN A 26 -3.96 2.59 7.32
CA ASN A 26 -3.75 4.03 7.27
C ASN A 26 -3.51 4.62 8.67
N GLN A 27 -3.21 5.92 8.72
CA GLN A 27 -2.99 6.65 9.98
C GLN A 27 -4.21 6.66 10.90
N ASN A 28 -5.42 6.54 10.35
CA ASN A 28 -6.67 6.46 11.12
C ASN A 28 -6.92 5.05 11.68
N GLY A 29 -6.05 4.08 11.41
CA GLY A 29 -6.17 2.70 11.86
C GLY A 29 -7.06 1.82 11.01
N GLU A 30 -7.64 2.35 9.92
CA GLU A 30 -8.45 1.58 8.98
C GLU A 30 -7.58 0.62 8.18
N LYS A 31 -8.01 -0.64 8.09
CA LYS A 31 -7.34 -1.67 7.31
C LYS A 31 -8.02 -1.82 5.96
N LYS A 32 -7.23 -1.92 4.89
CA LYS A 32 -7.71 -2.20 3.53
C LYS A 32 -6.86 -3.29 2.88
N LYS A 33 -7.47 -4.02 1.95
CA LYS A 33 -6.73 -4.97 1.11
C LYS A 33 -6.01 -4.19 0.01
N VAL A 34 -4.72 -4.49 -0.16
CA VAL A 34 -3.95 -4.03 -1.30
C VAL A 34 -4.18 -5.03 -2.43
N LEU A 35 -4.61 -4.51 -3.57
CA LEU A 35 -4.85 -5.30 -4.78
C LEU A 35 -3.60 -5.36 -5.65
N GLY A 36 -2.68 -4.41 -5.51
CA GLY A 36 -1.45 -4.38 -6.28
C GLY A 36 -0.62 -3.11 -6.09
N PHE A 37 0.54 -3.09 -6.74
CA PHE A 37 1.50 -1.99 -6.74
C PHE A 37 1.87 -1.64 -8.18
N GLY A 38 1.11 -0.74 -8.82
CA GLY A 38 1.21 -0.47 -10.25
C GLY A 38 1.04 -1.72 -11.12
N GLU A 39 1.65 -1.74 -12.30
CA GLU A 39 1.51 -2.82 -13.30
C GLU A 39 2.29 -4.10 -12.94
N ASP A 40 3.39 -3.98 -12.20
CA ASP A 40 4.31 -5.09 -11.92
C ASP A 40 3.97 -5.87 -10.64
N MET A 41 2.93 -5.47 -9.89
CA MET A 41 2.55 -6.04 -8.59
C MET A 41 3.68 -6.03 -7.54
N LYS A 42 4.70 -5.19 -7.73
CA LYS A 42 5.88 -5.12 -6.86
C LYS A 42 5.95 -3.80 -6.10
N LEU A 43 6.24 -3.91 -4.80
CA LEU A 43 6.44 -2.74 -3.94
C LEU A 43 7.71 -1.97 -4.34
N LYS A 44 7.55 -0.79 -4.96
CA LYS A 44 8.66 0.03 -5.50
C LYS A 44 8.36 1.53 -5.34
N LYS A 45 9.41 2.37 -5.36
CA LYS A 45 9.21 3.83 -5.41
C LYS A 45 8.66 4.25 -6.78
N GLY A 46 7.74 5.20 -6.81
CA GLY A 46 7.12 5.75 -8.00
C GLY A 46 5.87 5.02 -8.48
N VAL A 47 5.58 3.81 -7.99
CA VAL A 47 4.33 3.10 -8.34
C VAL A 47 3.21 3.49 -7.37
N PRO A 48 1.96 3.58 -7.85
CA PRO A 48 0.81 3.77 -6.97
C PRO A 48 0.46 2.48 -6.23
N VAL A 49 -0.17 2.61 -5.06
CA VAL A 49 -0.77 1.48 -4.36
C VAL A 49 -2.23 1.35 -4.76
N ILE A 50 -2.66 0.17 -5.19
CA ILE A 50 -4.05 -0.09 -5.56
C ILE A 50 -4.76 -0.72 -4.37
N LEU A 51 -5.85 -0.11 -3.92
CA LEU A 51 -6.62 -0.51 -2.74
C LEU A 51 -8.03 -0.94 -3.11
N SER A 52 -8.53 -1.96 -2.41
CA SER A 52 -9.94 -2.33 -2.49
C SER A 52 -10.78 -1.42 -1.59
N HIS A 53 -11.89 -0.90 -2.11
CA HIS A 53 -12.90 -0.21 -1.33
C HIS A 53 -14.31 -0.58 -1.79
N LYS A 54 -15.03 -1.36 -0.96
CA LYS A 54 -16.43 -1.76 -1.18
C LYS A 54 -16.69 -2.18 -2.65
N GLU A 55 -15.92 -3.17 -3.11
CA GLU A 55 -16.05 -3.76 -4.47
C GLU A 55 -15.59 -2.85 -5.63
N ARG A 56 -14.97 -1.70 -5.34
CA ARG A 56 -14.28 -0.88 -6.35
C ARG A 56 -12.77 -0.86 -6.11
N GLU A 57 -12.02 -0.89 -7.19
CA GLU A 57 -10.59 -0.63 -7.18
C GLU A 57 -10.34 0.87 -7.10
N ILE A 58 -9.52 1.28 -6.14
CA ILE A 58 -9.09 2.67 -6.00
C ILE A 58 -7.57 2.69 -6.01
N SER A 59 -6.98 3.27 -7.06
CA SER A 59 -5.56 3.61 -7.05
C SER A 59 -5.33 4.80 -6.12
N THR A 60 -4.31 4.69 -5.28
CA THR A 60 -3.79 5.79 -4.48
C THR A 60 -2.67 6.51 -5.24
N GLN A 61 -1.95 7.39 -4.53
CA GLN A 61 -0.81 8.13 -4.99
C GLN A 61 0.45 7.27 -5.11
N ALA A 62 1.42 7.75 -5.90
CA ALA A 62 2.72 7.11 -6.03
C ALA A 62 3.48 7.05 -4.69
N ILE A 63 4.12 5.92 -4.42
CA ILE A 63 5.01 5.72 -3.28
C ILE A 63 6.28 6.57 -3.48
N THR A 64 6.59 7.46 -2.54
CA THR A 64 7.85 8.23 -2.56
C THR A 64 8.93 7.54 -1.74
N ASP A 65 8.55 6.90 -0.64
CA ASP A 65 9.48 6.28 0.31
C ASP A 65 8.95 4.95 0.82
N ILE A 66 9.88 4.02 1.04
CA ILE A 66 9.62 2.68 1.58
C ILE A 66 10.59 2.49 2.73
N PHE A 67 10.06 2.25 3.92
CA PHE A 67 10.80 1.97 5.13
C PHE A 67 10.54 0.50 5.51
N LYS A 68 11.60 -0.32 5.56
CA LYS A 68 11.50 -1.69 6.03
C LYS A 68 11.65 -1.70 7.54
N ARG A 69 10.63 -2.19 8.26
CA ARG A 69 10.71 -2.36 9.71
C ARG A 69 11.48 -3.66 9.98
N VAL A 70 12.57 -3.54 10.74
CA VAL A 70 13.42 -4.66 11.22
C VAL A 70 12.79 -5.32 12.42
#